data_AF-A0A7R9R2F7-F1
#
_entry.id   AF-A0A7R9R2F7-F1
#
_cell.length_a   1.000
_cell.length_b   1.000
_cell.length_c   1.000
_cell.angle_alpha   90.00
_cell.angle_beta   90.00
_cell.angle_gamma   90.00
#
_symmetry.space_group_name_H-M   'P 1'
#
loop_
_entity.id
_entity.type
_entity.pdbx_description
1 polymer ?
#
loop_
_entity_poly.entity_id
_entity_poly.type
_entity_poly.pdbx_seq_one_letter_code
_entity_poly.pdbx_strand_id
1 'polypeptide(L)'
;MENLGPKHRSDIYLIGGMGWLIGYCLIPVVAYLIRDFRYMHWAVVCPLVCMVCWLFFMNESPRWLITSGNTAKAERVLRQIVQQNGLSEDNFDEKFSELTAHLHLSQKQEKTYTFFDLLRTPNLRKYSLVFGFSWLVIGLVYYGFSLNMADFGGNVYISFLMGGLTSCK
;
A
#
# COMPACT_ATOMS: atom_id res chain seq x y z
N MET A 1 3.43 4.72 -4.48
CA MET A 1 2.61 5.86 -4.97
C MET A 1 3.41 6.96 -5.67
N GLU A 2 4.73 6.80 -5.81
CA GLU A 2 5.55 7.75 -6.55
C GLU A 2 5.37 7.66 -8.07
N ASN A 3 4.95 6.50 -8.57
CA ASN A 3 4.84 6.20 -10.02
C ASN A 3 3.53 6.73 -10.64
N LEU A 4 2.71 7.44 -9.87
CA LEU A 4 1.34 7.81 -10.26
C LEU A 4 1.12 9.32 -10.20
N GLY A 5 0.37 9.81 -11.19
CA GLY A 5 -0.06 11.20 -11.24
C GLY A 5 -0.97 11.57 -10.05
N PRO A 6 -0.98 12.85 -9.62
CA PRO A 6 -1.74 13.30 -8.44
C PRO A 6 -3.23 12.95 -8.46
N LYS A 7 -3.85 12.91 -9.65
CA LYS A 7 -5.29 12.69 -9.84
C LYS A 7 -5.77 11.30 -9.40
N HIS A 8 -4.97 10.26 -9.60
CA HIS A 8 -5.38 8.87 -9.36
C HIS A 8 -4.91 8.32 -8.00
N ARG A 9 -4.31 9.16 -7.15
CA ARG A 9 -3.76 8.70 -5.85
C ARG A 9 -4.87 8.22 -4.93
N SER A 10 -5.97 8.98 -4.82
CA SER A 10 -7.11 8.63 -3.99
C SER A 10 -7.80 7.34 -4.45
N ASP A 11 -7.93 7.16 -5.76
CA ASP A 11 -8.58 5.98 -6.34
C ASP A 11 -7.82 4.69 -5.99
N ILE A 12 -6.48 4.75 -5.96
CA ILE A 12 -5.65 3.59 -5.62
C ILE A 12 -5.73 3.26 -4.13
N TYR A 13 -5.87 4.25 -3.25
CA TYR A 13 -6.17 4.00 -1.85
C TYR A 13 -7.52 3.29 -1.71
N LEU A 14 -8.53 3.71 -2.46
CA LEU A 14 -9.84 3.08 -2.46
C LEU A 14 -9.75 1.63 -2.97
N ILE A 15 -9.07 1.39 -4.09
CA ILE A 15 -8.86 0.04 -4.64
C ILE A 15 -8.13 -0.86 -3.64
N GLY A 16 -7.08 -0.35 -2.99
CA GLY A 16 -6.35 -1.08 -1.95
C GLY A 16 -7.24 -1.44 -0.76
N GLY A 17 -8.07 -0.51 -0.29
CA GLY A 17 -9.05 -0.75 0.78
C GLY A 17 -10.11 -1.78 0.40
N MET A 18 -10.60 -1.75 -0.84
CA MET A 18 -11.54 -2.75 -1.35
C MET A 18 -10.89 -4.15 -1.41
N GLY A 19 -9.60 -4.24 -1.74
CA GLY A 19 -8.86 -5.50 -1.70
C GLY A 19 -8.84 -6.14 -0.31
N TRP A 20 -8.73 -5.33 0.74
CA TRP A 20 -8.82 -5.80 2.13
C TRP A 20 -10.19 -6.39 2.45
N LEU A 21 -11.27 -5.69 2.07
CA LEU A 21 -12.65 -6.14 2.28
C LEU A 21 -12.93 -7.46 1.54
N ILE A 22 -12.51 -7.55 0.28
CA ILE A 22 -12.66 -8.77 -0.53
C ILE A 22 -11.93 -9.93 0.13
N GLY A 23 -10.68 -9.73 0.57
CA GLY A 23 -9.91 -10.75 1.28
C GLY A 23 -10.59 -11.23 2.56
N TYR A 24 -11.09 -10.29 3.37
CA TYR A 24 -11.75 -10.60 4.64
C TYR A 24 -13.05 -11.41 4.45
N CYS A 25 -13.80 -11.15 3.38
CA CYS A 25 -15.00 -11.93 3.01
C CYS A 25 -14.66 -13.29 2.39
N LEU A 26 -13.57 -13.39 1.62
CA LEU A 26 -13.18 -14.60 0.90
C LEU A 26 -12.62 -15.68 1.84
N ILE A 27 -11.83 -15.28 2.84
CA ILE A 27 -11.18 -16.19 3.80
C ILE A 27 -12.17 -17.16 4.48
N PRO A 28 -13.29 -16.72 5.10
CA PRO A 28 -14.22 -17.64 5.75
C PRO A 28 -14.94 -18.56 4.76
N VAL A 29 -15.16 -18.12 3.51
CA VAL A 29 -15.75 -18.96 2.46
C VAL A 29 -14.79 -20.09 2.07
N VAL A 30 -13.52 -19.77 1.86
CA VAL A 30 -12.48 -20.76 1.56
C VAL A 30 -12.29 -21.72 2.73
N ALA A 31 -12.28 -21.21 3.97
CA ALA A 31 -12.16 -22.02 5.16
C ALA A 31 -13.37 -22.95 5.41
N TYR A 32 -14.57 -22.55 4.98
CA TYR A 32 -15.75 -23.40 5.01
C TYR A 32 -15.66 -24.57 4.00
N LEU A 33 -15.16 -24.29 2.79
CA LEU A 33 -15.01 -25.27 1.72
C LEU A 33 -13.83 -26.24 1.95
N ILE A 34 -12.73 -25.74 2.51
CA ILE A 34 -11.48 -26.48 2.70
C ILE A 34 -11.23 -26.62 4.21
N ARG A 35 -11.60 -27.77 4.77
CA ARG A 35 -11.40 -28.07 6.20
C ARG A 35 -9.98 -28.55 6.54
N ASP A 36 -9.21 -28.94 5.54
CA ASP A 36 -7.83 -29.36 5.70
C ASP A 36 -6.87 -28.15 5.78
N PHE A 37 -6.22 -28.00 6.92
CA PHE A 37 -5.32 -26.88 7.21
C PHE A 37 -4.18 -26.72 6.20
N ARG A 38 -3.70 -27.82 5.59
CA ARG A 38 -2.63 -27.80 4.59
C ARG A 38 -3.07 -27.10 3.30
N TYR A 39 -4.24 -27.45 2.79
CA TYR A 39 -4.79 -26.82 1.58
C TYR A 39 -5.20 -25.37 1.84
N MET A 40 -5.66 -25.05 3.06
CA MET A 40 -5.92 -23.67 3.48
C MET A 40 -4.64 -22.82 3.47
N HIS A 41 -3.52 -23.35 3.96
CA HIS A 41 -2.22 -22.67 3.89
C HIS A 41 -1.82 -22.36 2.45
N TRP A 42 -1.93 -23.33 1.54
CA TRP A 42 -1.63 -23.12 0.13
C TRP A 42 -2.56 -22.11 -0.54
N ALA A 43 -3.85 -22.07 -0.17
CA ALA A 43 -4.80 -21.09 -0.69
C ALA A 43 -4.42 -19.64 -0.32
N VAL A 44 -3.75 -19.42 0.81
CA VAL A 44 -3.26 -18.10 1.23
C VAL A 44 -1.88 -17.79 0.64
N VAL A 45 -0.97 -18.77 0.60
CA VAL A 45 0.39 -18.58 0.12
C VAL A 45 0.45 -18.39 -1.39
N CYS A 46 -0.39 -19.09 -2.17
CA CYS A 46 -0.36 -19.01 -3.63
C CYS A 46 -0.60 -17.58 -4.16
N PRO A 47 -1.65 -16.85 -3.76
CA PRO A 47 -1.83 -15.43 -4.13
C PRO A 47 -0.65 -14.54 -3.72
N LEU A 48 -0.05 -14.79 -2.55
CA LEU A 48 1.10 -14.03 -2.07
C LEU A 48 2.35 -14.26 -2.94
N VAL A 49 2.63 -15.52 -3.30
CA VAL A 49 3.74 -15.85 -4.21
C VAL A 49 3.51 -15.21 -5.57
N CYS A 50 2.30 -15.27 -6.13
CA CYS A 50 1.96 -14.58 -7.37
C CYS A 50 2.21 -13.08 -7.28
N MET A 51 1.86 -12.43 -6.16
CA MET A 51 2.11 -11.02 -5.93
C MET A 51 3.60 -10.70 -5.84
N VAL A 52 4.39 -11.55 -5.16
CA VAL A 52 5.85 -11.39 -5.07
C VAL A 52 6.50 -11.57 -6.46
N CYS A 53 6.05 -12.57 -7.23
CA CYS A 53 6.48 -12.74 -8.62
C CYS A 53 6.17 -11.49 -9.46
N TRP A 54 5.00 -10.88 -9.27
CA TRP A 54 4.61 -9.65 -9.96
C TRP A 54 5.55 -8.47 -9.67
N LEU A 55 6.12 -8.37 -8.46
CA LEU A 55 7.07 -7.31 -8.12
C LEU A 55 8.33 -7.34 -9.00
N PHE A 56 8.77 -8.52 -9.46
CA PHE A 56 9.93 -8.62 -10.34
C PHE A 56 9.68 -8.09 -11.75
N PHE A 57 8.42 -8.03 -12.19
CA PHE A 57 8.04 -7.45 -13.47
C PHE A 57 7.75 -5.94 -13.38
N MET A 58 7.61 -5.40 -12.16
CA MET A 58 7.27 -4.00 -11.95
C MET A 58 8.52 -3.11 -12.03
N ASN A 59 8.46 -2.09 -12.87
CA ASN A 59 9.52 -1.08 -12.94
C ASN A 59 9.59 -0.28 -11.63
N GLU A 60 10.82 -0.02 -11.18
CA GLU A 60 11.10 0.85 -10.04
C GLU A 60 10.60 2.28 -10.26
N SER A 61 10.42 3.03 -9.16
CA SER A 61 9.96 4.41 -9.20
C SER A 61 10.95 5.32 -9.94
N PRO A 62 10.52 6.07 -10.97
CA PRO A 62 11.39 7.04 -11.65
C PRO A 62 11.97 8.08 -10.70
N ARG A 63 11.22 8.48 -9.66
CA ARG A 63 11.69 9.45 -8.65
C ARG A 63 12.81 8.86 -7.81
N TRP A 64 12.64 7.62 -7.34
CA TRP A 64 13.67 6.90 -6.60
C TRP A 64 14.93 6.66 -7.43
N LEU A 65 14.79 6.33 -8.72
CA LEU A 65 15.91 6.15 -9.64
C LEU A 65 16.72 7.45 -9.82
N ILE A 66 16.05 8.60 -9.88
CA ILE A 66 16.72 9.91 -9.97
C ILE A 66 17.47 10.24 -8.67
N THR A 67 16.82 10.10 -7.51
CA THR A 67 17.43 10.46 -6.21
C THR A 67 18.51 9.47 -5.74
N SER A 68 18.46 8.22 -6.21
CA SER A 68 19.51 7.21 -6.01
C SER A 68 20.70 7.35 -6.97
N GLY A 69 20.66 8.30 -7.91
CA GLY A 69 21.74 8.59 -8.84
C GLY A 69 21.72 7.76 -10.13
N ASN A 70 20.70 6.92 -10.35
CA ASN A 70 20.53 6.12 -11.56
C ASN A 70 19.60 6.82 -12.58
N THR A 71 19.98 8.04 -12.97
CA THR A 71 19.20 8.90 -13.87
C THR A 71 19.01 8.28 -15.26
N ALA A 72 20.00 7.56 -15.78
CA ALA A 72 19.90 6.88 -17.08
C ALA A 72 18.83 5.77 -17.09
N LYS A 73 18.68 4.99 -16.00
CA LYS A 73 17.59 4.01 -15.88
C LYS A 73 16.24 4.70 -15.73
N ALA A 74 16.17 5.82 -15.00
CA ALA A 74 14.96 6.61 -14.87
C ALA A 74 14.45 7.13 -16.21
N GLU A 75 15.35 7.63 -17.06
CA GLU A 75 15.01 8.13 -18.40
C GLU A 75 14.41 7.02 -19.27
N ARG A 76 15.05 5.84 -19.32
CA ARG A 76 14.55 4.68 -20.08
C ARG A 76 13.15 4.25 -19.63
N VAL A 77 12.94 4.15 -18.32
CA VAL A 77 11.63 3.76 -17.75
C VAL A 77 10.57 4.81 -18.10
N LEU A 78 10.88 6.10 -18.02
CA LEU A 78 9.94 7.17 -18.38
C LEU A 78 9.63 7.18 -19.88
N ARG A 79 10.61 6.99 -20.76
CA ARG A 79 10.37 6.86 -22.21
C ARG A 79 9.47 5.67 -22.52
N GLN A 80 9.71 4.51 -21.89
CA GLN A 80 8.84 3.35 -22.04
C GLN A 80 7.39 3.66 -21.61
N ILE A 81 7.21 4.37 -20.49
CA ILE A 81 5.87 4.77 -20.01
C ILE A 81 5.19 5.73 -21.00
N VAL A 82 5.92 6.70 -21.56
CA VAL A 82 5.40 7.64 -22.56
C VAL A 82 4.95 6.90 -23.82
N GLN A 83 5.79 5.99 -24.32
CA GLN A 83 5.48 5.14 -25.48
C GLN A 83 4.28 4.22 -25.23
N GLN A 84 4.21 3.56 -24.07
CA GLN A 84 3.08 2.70 -23.70
C GLN A 84 1.76 3.46 -23.56
N ASN A 85 1.82 4.72 -23.11
CA ASN A 85 0.63 5.57 -23.00
C ASN A 85 0.28 6.30 -24.31
N GLY A 86 1.03 6.08 -25.40
CA GLY A 86 0.81 6.74 -26.68
C GLY A 86 0.97 8.26 -26.64
N LEU A 87 1.74 8.77 -25.68
CA LEU A 87 2.02 10.20 -25.54
C LEU A 87 3.16 10.59 -26.49
N SER A 88 3.12 11.81 -27.05
CA SER A 88 4.22 12.30 -27.88
C SER A 88 5.47 12.55 -27.03
N GLU A 89 6.65 12.27 -27.58
CA GLU A 89 7.95 12.56 -26.94
C GLU A 89 8.33 14.05 -27.03
N ASP A 90 7.39 14.91 -27.42
CA ASP A 90 7.63 16.35 -27.57
C ASP A 90 8.03 16.98 -26.23
N ASN A 91 9.19 17.64 -26.24
CA ASN A 91 9.81 18.27 -25.07
C ASN A 91 10.08 17.29 -23.91
N PHE A 92 10.25 15.99 -24.18
CA PHE A 92 10.58 15.00 -23.15
C PHE A 92 11.89 15.34 -22.45
N ASP A 93 12.94 15.68 -23.20
CA ASP A 93 14.27 15.96 -22.65
C ASP A 93 14.27 17.19 -21.74
N GLU A 94 13.52 18.23 -22.13
CA GLU A 94 13.35 19.46 -21.34
C GLU A 94 12.63 19.15 -20.02
N LYS A 95 11.49 18.45 -20.08
CA LYS A 95 10.71 18.06 -18.89
C LYS A 95 11.49 17.10 -17.98
N PHE A 96 12.26 16.19 -18.54
CA PHE A 96 13.08 15.26 -17.78
C PHE A 96 14.23 15.98 -17.05
N SER A 97 14.86 16.95 -17.72
CA SER A 97 15.90 17.79 -17.11
C SER A 97 15.32 18.65 -15.98
N GLU A 98 14.16 19.28 -16.19
CA GLU A 98 13.45 20.06 -15.17
C GLU A 98 13.08 19.20 -13.95
N LEU A 99 12.53 18.01 -14.17
CA LEU A 99 12.16 17.08 -13.10
C LEU A 99 13.39 16.63 -12.30
N THR A 100 14.48 16.29 -12.99
CA THR A 100 15.74 15.90 -12.36
C THR A 100 16.31 17.03 -11.51
N ALA A 101 16.32 18.26 -12.02
CA ALA A 101 16.78 19.43 -11.29
C ALA A 101 15.91 19.70 -10.03
N HIS A 102 14.59 19.64 -10.16
CA HIS A 102 13.66 19.84 -9.04
C HIS A 102 13.86 18.79 -7.94
N LEU A 103 14.04 17.51 -8.31
CA LEU A 103 14.25 16.43 -7.35
C LEU A 103 15.59 16.56 -6.62
N HIS A 104 16.67 16.93 -7.32
CA HIS A 104 17.97 17.17 -6.68
C HIS A 104 17.95 18.40 -5.75
N LEU A 105 17.23 19.47 -6.11
CA LEU A 105 17.03 20.63 -5.23
C LEU A 105 16.26 20.25 -3.97
N SER A 106 15.20 19.46 -4.12
CA SER A 106 14.39 18.96 -3.01
C SER A 106 15.23 18.07 -2.07
N GLN A 107 16.02 17.15 -2.63
CA GLN A 107 16.91 16.27 -1.87
C GLN A 107 17.99 17.05 -1.12
N LYS A 108 18.53 18.13 -1.72
CA LYS A 108 19.53 18.99 -1.07
C LYS A 108 18.93 19.85 0.06
N GLN A 109 17.63 20.15 -0.01
CA GLN A 109 16.89 20.87 1.04
C GLN A 109 16.39 19.94 2.15
N GLU A 110 16.20 18.65 1.87
CA GLU A 110 15.80 17.68 2.87
C GLU A 110 16.94 17.44 3.88
N LYS A 111 16.72 17.90 5.11
CA LYS A 111 17.54 17.50 6.25
C LYS A 111 17.25 16.04 6.55
N THR A 112 18.27 15.26 6.91
CA THR A 112 18.08 13.89 7.40
C THR A 112 17.26 13.96 8.69
N TYR A 113 15.99 13.57 8.63
CA TYR A 113 15.10 13.49 9.77
C TYR A 113 15.24 12.13 10.45
N THR A 114 15.37 12.14 11.77
CA THR A 114 15.35 10.92 12.58
C THR A 114 13.94 10.68 13.12
N PHE A 115 13.59 9.45 13.51
CA PHE A 115 12.31 9.15 14.19
C PHE A 115 12.01 10.08 15.37
N PHE A 116 13.04 10.53 16.10
CA PHE A 116 12.90 11.47 17.20
C PHE A 116 12.49 12.88 16.76
N ASP A 117 12.74 13.28 15.50
CA ASP A 117 12.31 14.58 14.99
C ASP A 117 10.79 14.66 14.81
N LEU A 118 10.07 13.54 14.69
CA LEU A 118 8.61 13.52 14.72
C LEU A 118 8.04 14.02 16.06
N LEU A 119 8.78 13.79 17.16
CA LEU A 119 8.38 14.23 18.50
C LEU A 119 8.89 15.64 18.83
N ARG A 120 9.74 16.22 17.98
CA ARG A 120 10.44 17.48 18.22
C ARG A 120 9.55 18.70 18.04
N THR A 121 8.63 18.68 17.07
CA THR A 121 7.70 19.79 16.83
C THR A 121 6.35 19.51 17.52
N PRO A 122 5.78 20.45 18.30
CA PRO A 122 4.60 20.20 19.12
C PRO A 122 3.37 19.75 18.32
N ASN A 123 3.19 20.27 17.11
CA ASN A 123 2.10 19.86 16.22
C ASN A 123 2.26 18.42 15.72
N LEU A 124 3.45 18.07 15.20
CA LEU A 124 3.78 16.71 14.74
C LEU A 124 3.69 15.68 15.87
N ARG A 125 4.13 16.04 17.07
CA ARG A 125 4.00 15.19 18.26
C ARG A 125 2.54 14.90 18.60
N LYS A 126 1.67 15.91 18.56
CA LYS A 126 0.24 15.73 18.82
C LYS A 126 -0.39 14.78 17.80
N TYR A 127 -0.13 14.99 16.51
CA TYR A 127 -0.65 14.10 15.46
C TYR A 127 -0.12 12.67 15.61
N SER A 128 1.18 12.51 15.86
CA SER A 128 1.82 11.19 16.03
C SER A 128 1.25 10.43 17.23
N LEU A 129 1.04 11.11 18.37
CA LEU A 129 0.45 10.51 19.56
C LEU A 129 -1.03 10.15 19.36
N VAL A 130 -1.83 11.04 18.76
CA VAL A 130 -3.24 10.77 18.48
C VAL A 130 -3.38 9.59 17.51
N PHE A 131 -2.55 9.55 16.47
CA PHE A 131 -2.55 8.46 15.50
C PHE A 131 -2.11 7.14 16.14
N GLY A 132 -1.02 7.15 16.91
CA GLY A 132 -0.54 5.97 17.64
C GLY A 132 -1.55 5.44 18.65
N PHE A 133 -2.18 6.32 19.42
CA PHE A 133 -3.24 5.94 20.35
C PHE A 133 -4.47 5.38 19.64
N SER A 134 -4.90 6.02 18.55
CA SER A 134 -6.02 5.53 17.74
C SER A 134 -5.74 4.13 17.20
N TRP A 135 -4.53 3.89 16.69
CA TRP A 135 -4.11 2.58 16.21
C TRP A 135 -4.09 1.53 17.32
N LEU A 136 -3.62 1.89 18.52
CA LEU A 136 -3.63 1.01 19.69
C LEU A 136 -5.06 0.64 20.07
N VAL A 137 -5.97 1.60 20.15
CA VAL A 137 -7.39 1.35 20.48
C VAL A 137 -8.03 0.45 19.43
N ILE A 138 -7.82 0.73 18.14
CA ILE A 138 -8.32 -0.11 17.05
C ILE A 138 -7.78 -1.54 17.18
N GLY A 139 -6.48 -1.69 17.46
CA GLY A 139 -5.86 -3.00 17.68
C GLY A 139 -6.47 -3.75 18.85
N LEU A 140 -6.62 -3.10 20.01
CA LEU A 140 -7.22 -3.71 21.19
C LEU A 140 -8.67 -4.15 20.95
N VAL A 141 -9.47 -3.29 20.31
CA VAL A 141 -10.87 -3.62 19.97
C VAL A 141 -10.90 -4.77 18.96
N TYR A 142 -10.06 -4.75 17.93
CA TYR A 142 -10.01 -5.81 16.93
C TYR A 142 -9.61 -7.17 17.52
N TYR A 143 -8.52 -7.23 18.29
CA TYR A 143 -8.07 -8.48 18.92
C TYR A 143 -9.02 -8.93 20.02
N GLY A 144 -9.55 -7.99 20.82
CA GLY A 144 -10.57 -8.29 21.82
C GLY A 144 -11.82 -8.91 21.18
N PHE A 145 -12.30 -8.31 20.09
CA PHE A 145 -13.44 -8.85 19.34
C PHE A 145 -13.13 -10.21 18.70
N SER A 146 -11.98 -10.35 18.05
CA SER A 146 -11.56 -11.59 17.37
C SER A 146 -11.38 -12.77 18.34
N LEU A 147 -10.80 -12.53 19.51
CA LEU A 147 -10.59 -13.58 20.53
C LEU A 147 -11.90 -14.01 21.21
N ASN A 148 -12.82 -13.07 21.45
CA ASN A 148 -14.12 -13.39 22.05
C ASN A 148 -15.14 -13.92 21.02
N MET A 149 -14.85 -13.86 19.72
CA MET A 149 -15.77 -14.31 18.66
C MET A 149 -16.12 -15.81 18.77
N ALA A 150 -15.20 -16.62 19.30
CA ALA A 150 -15.45 -18.05 19.54
C ALA A 150 -16.46 -18.31 20.67
N ASP A 151 -16.57 -17.40 21.65
CA ASP A 151 -17.43 -17.54 22.82
C ASP A 151 -18.87 -17.03 22.60
N PHE A 152 -19.11 -16.30 21.51
CA PHE A 152 -20.45 -15.77 21.17
C PHE A 152 -21.46 -16.84 20.70
N GLY A 153 -21.11 -18.13 20.71
CA GLY A 153 -22.05 -19.24 20.51
C GLY A 153 -22.65 -19.36 19.10
N GLY A 154 -22.19 -18.57 18.14
CA GLY A 154 -22.60 -18.62 16.72
C GLY A 154 -21.59 -19.38 15.85
N ASN A 155 -21.99 -19.75 14.63
CA ASN A 155 -21.06 -20.30 13.65
C ASN A 155 -20.02 -19.22 13.27
N VAL A 156 -18.77 -19.45 13.68
CA VAL A 156 -17.63 -18.53 13.48
C VAL A 156 -17.54 -18.04 12.03
N TYR A 157 -17.79 -18.91 11.05
CA TYR A 157 -17.74 -18.53 9.63
C TYR A 157 -18.79 -17.48 9.23
N ILE A 158 -19.99 -17.55 9.81
CA ILE A 158 -21.08 -16.60 9.53
C ILE A 158 -20.80 -15.26 10.22
N SER A 159 -20.27 -15.28 11.44
CA SER A 159 -19.88 -14.06 12.16
C SER A 159 -18.77 -13.29 11.44
N PHE A 160 -17.77 -13.99 10.90
CA PHE A 160 -16.72 -13.36 10.09
C PHE A 160 -17.28 -12.76 8.79
N LEU A 161 -18.20 -13.45 8.12
CA LEU A 161 -18.82 -12.98 6.88
C LEU A 161 -19.73 -11.77 7.11
N MET A 162 -20.50 -11.75 8.19
CA MET A 162 -21.30 -10.57 8.58
C MET A 162 -20.40 -9.38 8.94
N GLY A 163 -19.29 -9.61 9.66
CA GLY A 163 -18.30 -8.57 9.96
C GLY A 163 -17.77 -7.90 8.69
N GLY A 164 -17.35 -8.70 7.70
CA GLY A 164 -16.89 -8.19 6.41
C GLY A 164 -17.96 -7.39 5.65
N LEU A 165 -19.20 -7.87 5.62
CA LEU A 165 -20.31 -7.16 4.97
C LEU A 165 -20.68 -5.84 5.65
N THR A 166 -20.61 -5.77 6.99
CA THR A 166 -20.88 -4.51 7.72
C THR A 166 -19.80 -3.46 7.52
N SER A 167 -18.56 -3.86 7.20
CA SER A 167 -17.45 -2.95 6.90
C SER A 167 -17.49 -2.37 5.47
N CYS A 168 -18.42 -2.81 4.60
CA CYS A 168 -18.59 -2.30 3.23
C CYS A 168 -19.42 -1.00 3.13
N LYS A 169 -19.62 -0.25 4.22
CA LYS A 169 -20.49 0.94 4.25
C LYS A 169 -19.72 2.24 4.43
#